data_AF-A0A1E3LWN1-F1
#
_entry.id   AF-A0A1E3LWN1-F1
#
_cell.length_a   1.000
_cell.length_b   1.000
_cell.length_c   1.000
_cell.angle_alpha   90.00
_cell.angle_beta   90.00
_cell.angle_gamma   90.00
#
_symmetry.space_group_name_H-M   'P 1'
#
loop_
_entity.id
_entity.type
_entity.pdbx_description
1 polymer ?
#
loop_
_entity_poly.entity_id
_entity_poly.type
_entity_poly.pdbx_seq_one_letter_code
_entity_poly.pdbx_strand_id
1 'polypeptide(L)'
;MKTTLLALAGITALPLLAIGVPGFAQNAPQDGVLVIYGDDKCPTNADGDEIVVCVRRPAEERYRIPKDLRDQEVKRENESWAVRQQDTMTVGNTGIGSCTTVGPGGGIGCGAQELRRGKAEARQRKEAEKVLPE
;
A
#
# COMPACT_ATOMS: atom_id res chain seq x y z
N MET A 1 24.73 57.83 -38.24
CA MET A 1 24.50 58.66 -37.03
C MET A 1 23.60 57.83 -36.11
N LYS A 2 23.93 57.35 -34.91
CA LYS A 2 25.01 57.55 -33.94
C LYS A 2 25.27 56.19 -33.26
N THR A 3 26.55 55.86 -33.13
CA THR A 3 27.10 54.85 -32.22
C THR A 3 27.00 55.31 -30.77
N THR A 4 26.64 54.44 -29.83
CA THR A 4 27.20 54.43 -28.47
C THR A 4 27.04 53.05 -27.82
N LEU A 5 28.18 52.38 -27.68
CA LEU A 5 28.45 51.35 -26.68
C LEU A 5 28.48 52.00 -25.30
N LEU A 6 27.95 51.32 -24.28
CA LEU A 6 28.28 51.58 -22.88
C LEU A 6 28.22 50.24 -22.12
N ALA A 7 29.42 49.71 -21.87
CA ALA A 7 29.66 48.68 -20.88
C ALA A 7 29.65 49.32 -19.48
N LEU A 8 29.04 48.67 -18.49
CA LEU A 8 29.44 48.83 -17.09
C LEU A 8 29.23 47.51 -16.33
N ALA A 9 30.17 47.26 -15.42
CA ALA A 9 30.49 46.02 -14.75
C ALA A 9 29.47 45.55 -13.70
N GLY A 10 29.33 44.22 -13.61
CA GLY A 10 29.56 43.41 -12.41
C GLY A 10 28.93 43.82 -11.06
N ILE A 11 27.88 43.09 -10.66
CA ILE A 11 27.44 42.87 -9.26
C ILE A 11 26.97 41.41 -9.16
N THR A 12 27.90 40.50 -8.86
CA THR A 12 27.99 39.68 -7.64
C THR A 12 26.81 38.75 -7.32
N ALA A 13 27.11 37.44 -7.34
CA ALA A 13 26.55 36.37 -6.51
C ALA A 13 25.04 36.10 -6.60
N LEU A 14 24.64 35.26 -7.56
CA LEU A 14 23.46 34.41 -7.35
C LEU A 14 23.77 33.43 -6.21
N PRO A 15 22.94 33.34 -5.15
CA PRO A 15 23.06 32.26 -4.21
C PRO A 15 22.65 30.99 -4.94
N LEU A 16 23.58 30.05 -5.12
CA LEU A 16 23.23 28.67 -5.39
C LEU A 16 22.42 28.17 -4.19
N LEU A 17 21.10 28.30 -4.27
CA LEU A 17 20.18 27.54 -3.45
C LEU A 17 20.46 26.06 -3.76
N ALA A 18 21.06 25.40 -2.77
CA ALA A 18 21.26 23.96 -2.74
C ALA A 18 19.90 23.28 -2.96
N ILE A 19 19.68 22.85 -4.20
CA ILE A 19 18.58 21.97 -4.55
C ILE A 19 18.94 20.62 -3.91
N GLY A 20 18.32 20.32 -2.77
CA GLY A 20 18.49 19.03 -2.11
C GLY A 20 18.18 17.92 -3.12
N VAL A 21 19.17 17.08 -3.41
CA VAL A 21 19.00 15.93 -4.30
C VAL A 21 18.17 14.90 -3.52
N PRO A 22 16.92 14.60 -3.92
CA PRO A 22 16.03 13.72 -3.15
C PRO A 22 16.43 12.24 -3.16
N GLY A 23 17.60 11.88 -3.71
CA GLY A 23 18.04 10.50 -3.89
C GLY A 23 18.71 9.87 -2.67
N PHE A 24 19.31 10.65 -1.76
CA PHE A 24 20.11 10.11 -0.66
C PHE A 24 19.32 9.77 0.60
N ALA A 25 18.06 10.19 0.71
CA ALA A 25 17.22 9.91 1.88
C ALA A 25 16.52 8.55 1.85
N GLN A 26 16.50 7.84 0.70
CA GLN A 26 15.80 6.56 0.58
C GLN A 26 16.57 5.36 1.15
N ASN A 27 17.86 5.54 1.46
CA ASN A 27 18.75 4.48 1.95
C ASN A 27 19.05 4.60 3.46
N ALA A 28 18.22 5.32 4.22
CA ALA A 28 18.36 5.33 5.67
C ALA A 28 17.94 3.97 6.25
N PRO A 29 18.81 3.28 7.01
CA PRO A 29 18.45 2.02 7.64
C PRO A 29 17.28 2.21 8.61
N GLN A 30 16.24 1.40 8.43
CA GLN A 30 15.12 1.29 9.38
C GLN A 30 15.43 0.08 10.27
N ASP A 31 15.50 0.26 11.58
CA ASP A 31 15.81 -0.80 12.55
C ASP A 31 17.10 -1.59 12.25
N GLY A 32 18.11 -0.94 11.66
CA GLY A 32 19.41 -1.55 11.34
C GLY A 32 19.42 -2.46 10.11
N VAL A 33 18.31 -2.57 9.38
CA VAL A 33 18.21 -3.35 8.14
C VAL A 33 18.00 -2.43 6.95
N LEU A 34 18.84 -2.57 5.92
CA LEU A 34 18.71 -1.81 4.68
C LEU A 34 18.05 -2.66 3.60
N VAL A 35 16.97 -2.16 3.01
CA VAL A 35 16.28 -2.83 1.91
C VAL A 35 16.85 -2.35 0.58
N ILE A 36 17.48 -3.25 -0.18
CA ILE A 36 18.03 -2.97 -1.52
C ILE A 36 17.13 -3.56 -2.60
N TYR A 37 17.06 -2.88 -3.75
CA TYR A 37 16.20 -3.30 -4.86
C TYR A 37 17.03 -3.78 -6.06
N GLY A 38 16.67 -4.93 -6.63
CA GLY A 38 17.36 -5.48 -7.80
C GLY A 38 18.86 -5.66 -7.54
N ASP A 39 19.70 -5.12 -8.42
CA ASP A 39 21.17 -5.25 -8.38
C ASP A 39 21.88 -4.13 -7.61
N ASP A 40 21.15 -3.29 -6.88
CA ASP A 40 21.73 -2.24 -6.04
C ASP A 40 22.76 -2.85 -5.08
N LYS A 41 23.91 -2.17 -4.92
CA LYS A 41 24.96 -2.60 -3.99
C LYS A 41 24.56 -2.26 -2.56
N CYS A 42 24.76 -3.22 -1.65
CA CYS A 42 24.69 -2.93 -0.21
C CYS A 42 25.87 -2.00 0.14
N PRO A 43 25.62 -0.74 0.54
CA PRO A 43 26.67 0.20 0.89
C PRO A 43 27.38 -0.31 2.16
N THR A 44 28.71 -0.24 2.13
CA THR A 44 29.60 -0.46 3.29
C THR A 44 30.50 0.76 3.43
N ASN A 45 31.01 1.03 4.63
CA ASN A 45 32.06 2.04 4.80
C ASN A 45 33.31 1.62 4.02
N ALA A 46 34.02 2.63 3.47
CA ALA A 46 35.22 2.41 2.65
C ALA A 46 36.34 1.67 3.41
N ASP A 47 36.35 1.80 4.73
CA ASP A 47 37.34 1.18 5.63
C ASP A 47 36.94 -0.23 6.11
N GLY A 48 35.71 -0.69 5.80
CA GLY A 48 35.27 -2.07 6.10
C GLY A 48 34.90 -2.35 7.56
N ASP A 49 34.88 -1.33 8.43
CA ASP A 49 34.63 -1.47 9.87
C ASP A 49 33.14 -1.65 10.24
N GLU A 50 32.22 -1.53 9.27
CA GLU A 50 30.76 -1.62 9.49
C GLU A 50 30.13 -2.75 8.69
N ILE A 51 29.47 -3.69 9.37
CA ILE A 51 28.70 -4.77 8.74
C ILE A 51 27.25 -4.31 8.57
N VAL A 52 26.85 -4.01 7.32
CA VAL A 52 25.47 -3.68 6.97
C VAL A 52 24.73 -4.93 6.50
N VAL A 53 23.63 -5.27 7.18
CA VAL A 53 22.76 -6.39 6.78
C VAL A 53 21.69 -5.87 5.81
N CYS A 54 21.83 -6.24 4.53
CA CYS A 54 20.88 -5.86 3.50
C CYS A 54 19.90 -6.99 3.15
N VAL A 55 18.61 -6.65 3.07
CA VAL A 55 17.57 -7.54 2.52
C VAL A 55 17.30 -7.14 1.07
N ARG A 56 17.42 -8.10 0.14
CA ARG A 56 17.23 -7.84 -1.29
C ARG A 56 15.79 -8.12 -1.73
N ARG A 57 15.13 -7.10 -2.30
CA ARG A 57 13.80 -7.17 -2.91
C ARG A 57 13.91 -7.03 -4.44
N PRO A 58 12.99 -7.59 -5.23
CA PRO A 58 13.02 -7.45 -6.69
C PRO A 58 12.80 -5.98 -7.12
N ALA A 59 13.35 -5.58 -8.27
CA ALA A 59 13.29 -4.20 -8.75
C ALA A 59 11.85 -3.69 -8.98
N GLU A 60 10.91 -4.58 -9.32
CA GLU A 60 9.49 -4.23 -9.47
C GLU A 60 8.85 -3.76 -8.15
N GLU A 61 9.38 -4.19 -7.01
CA GLU A 61 8.86 -3.81 -5.69
C GLU A 61 9.29 -2.42 -5.23
N ARG A 62 10.09 -1.69 -6.02
CA ARG A 62 10.53 -0.33 -5.67
C ARG A 62 9.38 0.68 -5.62
N TYR A 63 8.38 0.54 -6.50
CA TYR A 63 7.22 1.44 -6.57
C TYR A 63 5.88 0.73 -6.31
N ARG A 64 5.90 -0.60 -6.21
CA ARG A 64 4.71 -1.40 -5.91
C ARG A 64 4.55 -1.52 -4.40
N ILE A 65 3.31 -1.59 -3.93
CA ILE A 65 2.99 -1.87 -2.52
C ILE A 65 3.77 -3.13 -2.08
N PRO A 66 4.55 -3.08 -0.98
CA PRO A 66 5.29 -4.23 -0.45
C PRO A 66 4.38 -5.44 -0.22
N LYS A 67 4.88 -6.66 -0.45
CA LYS A 67 4.09 -7.91 -0.28
C LYS A 67 3.41 -7.99 1.08
N ASP A 68 4.13 -7.60 2.12
CA ASP A 68 3.69 -7.62 3.52
C ASP A 68 2.47 -6.71 3.78
N LEU A 69 2.26 -5.69 2.93
CA LEU A 69 1.11 -4.79 3.00
C LEU A 69 -0.02 -5.18 2.02
N ARG A 70 0.17 -6.18 1.16
CA ARG A 70 -0.86 -6.62 0.20
C ARG A 70 -1.91 -7.51 0.86
N ASP A 71 -1.49 -8.33 1.81
CA ASP A 71 -2.34 -9.35 2.46
C ASP A 71 -2.99 -8.84 3.76
N GLN A 72 -3.25 -7.53 3.82
CA GLN A 72 -3.97 -6.93 4.94
C GLN A 72 -5.41 -7.44 4.92
N GLU A 73 -5.91 -7.83 6.08
CA GLU A 73 -7.33 -8.17 6.25
C GLU A 73 -8.17 -6.96 5.84
N VAL A 74 -8.99 -7.14 4.81
CA VAL A 74 -9.91 -6.09 4.34
C VAL A 74 -11.01 -5.96 5.37
N LYS A 75 -10.82 -5.04 6.32
CA LYS A 75 -11.89 -4.61 7.21
C LYS A 75 -13.01 -3.98 6.40
N ARG A 76 -14.23 -4.01 6.92
CA ARG A 76 -15.41 -3.48 6.23
C ARG A 76 -15.22 -2.04 5.75
N GLU A 77 -14.50 -1.23 6.53
CA GLU A 77 -14.22 0.18 6.21
C GLU A 77 -13.32 0.33 4.97
N ASN A 78 -12.49 -0.66 4.69
CA ASN A 78 -11.54 -0.69 3.57
C ASN A 78 -12.07 -1.50 2.37
N GLU A 79 -13.31 -1.99 2.43
CA GLU A 79 -13.93 -2.68 1.31
C GLU A 79 -14.09 -1.76 0.09
N SER A 80 -13.75 -2.31 -1.07
CA SER A 80 -13.93 -1.60 -2.34
C SER A 80 -15.38 -1.15 -2.50
N TRP A 81 -15.58 0.02 -3.11
CA TRP A 81 -16.92 0.53 -3.38
C TRP A 81 -17.78 -0.47 -4.15
N ALA A 82 -17.19 -1.24 -5.08
CA ALA A 82 -17.89 -2.25 -5.87
C ALA A 82 -18.54 -3.32 -5.00
N VAL A 83 -17.86 -3.78 -3.93
CA VAL A 83 -18.41 -4.75 -2.98
C VAL A 83 -19.53 -4.11 -2.15
N ARG A 84 -19.30 -2.91 -1.62
CA ARG A 84 -20.31 -2.20 -0.82
C ARG A 84 -21.58 -1.85 -1.61
N GLN A 85 -21.45 -1.56 -2.90
CA GLN A 85 -22.60 -1.22 -3.73
C GLN A 85 -23.53 -2.43 -3.95
N GLN A 86 -22.99 -3.65 -3.88
CA GLN A 86 -23.78 -4.88 -3.99
C GLN A 86 -24.77 -5.02 -2.83
N ASP A 87 -24.36 -4.63 -1.61
CA ASP A 87 -25.27 -4.62 -0.45
C ASP A 87 -26.43 -3.67 -0.67
N THR A 88 -26.15 -2.46 -1.17
CA THR A 88 -27.17 -1.46 -1.49
C THR A 88 -28.20 -1.96 -2.50
N MET A 89 -27.78 -2.76 -3.49
CA MET A 89 -28.71 -3.32 -4.49
C MET A 89 -29.68 -4.37 -3.91
N THR A 90 -29.37 -4.89 -2.73
CA THR A 90 -30.20 -5.91 -2.06
C THR A 90 -31.18 -5.30 -1.06
N VAL A 91 -31.02 -4.01 -0.74
CA VAL A 91 -31.92 -3.27 0.17
C VAL A 91 -33.29 -3.15 -0.48
N GLY A 92 -34.33 -3.61 0.23
CA GLY A 92 -35.71 -3.57 -0.24
C GLY A 92 -36.16 -4.81 -1.04
N ASN A 93 -35.29 -5.79 -1.26
CA ASN A 93 -35.72 -7.06 -1.84
C ASN A 93 -36.73 -7.77 -0.91
N THR A 94 -37.82 -8.26 -1.51
CA THR A 94 -38.88 -9.01 -0.83
C THR A 94 -39.17 -10.33 -1.55
N GLY A 95 -39.85 -11.25 -0.86
CA GLY A 95 -40.17 -12.58 -1.39
C GLY A 95 -39.23 -13.70 -0.92
N ILE A 96 -39.42 -14.88 -1.49
CA ILE A 96 -38.74 -16.11 -1.07
C ILE A 96 -37.24 -16.01 -1.37
N GLY A 97 -36.41 -16.23 -0.35
CA GLY A 97 -34.95 -16.19 -0.47
C GLY A 97 -34.32 -14.84 -0.11
N SER A 98 -35.13 -13.79 0.06
CA SER A 98 -34.71 -12.50 0.60
C SER A 98 -34.77 -12.54 2.13
N CYS A 99 -33.76 -12.05 2.84
CA CYS A 99 -33.82 -11.91 4.30
C CYS A 99 -34.57 -10.62 4.66
N THR A 100 -35.90 -10.70 4.76
CA THR A 100 -36.78 -9.56 5.07
C THR A 100 -37.92 -9.98 5.99
N THR A 101 -38.49 -9.01 6.72
CA THR A 101 -39.70 -9.21 7.54
C THR A 101 -40.99 -9.11 6.72
N VAL A 102 -40.91 -8.71 5.45
CA VAL A 102 -42.07 -8.47 4.58
C VAL A 102 -42.20 -9.56 3.52
N GLY A 103 -43.37 -10.23 3.51
CA GLY A 103 -43.72 -11.25 2.53
C GLY A 103 -43.37 -12.69 2.94
N PRO A 104 -43.92 -13.70 2.23
CA PRO A 104 -43.67 -15.10 2.55
C PRO A 104 -42.23 -15.50 2.23
N GLY A 105 -41.65 -16.37 3.07
CA GLY A 105 -40.34 -16.96 2.83
C GLY A 105 -39.13 -16.13 3.30
N GLY A 106 -39.36 -15.03 4.03
CA GLY A 106 -38.28 -14.21 4.61
C GLY A 106 -37.37 -14.97 5.58
N GLY A 107 -37.95 -15.85 6.41
CA GLY A 107 -37.19 -16.71 7.32
C GLY A 107 -36.23 -17.68 6.63
N ILE A 108 -36.59 -18.16 5.42
CA ILE A 108 -35.71 -19.04 4.62
C ILE A 108 -34.51 -18.25 4.09
N GLY A 109 -34.74 -17.01 3.64
CA GLY A 109 -33.67 -16.12 3.19
C GLY A 109 -32.67 -15.80 4.30
N CYS A 110 -33.16 -15.46 5.50
CA CYS A 110 -32.28 -15.20 6.65
C CYS A 110 -31.50 -16.45 7.10
N GLY A 111 -32.14 -17.62 7.10
CA GLY A 111 -31.45 -18.88 7.38
C GLY A 111 -30.32 -19.17 6.39
N ALA A 112 -30.56 -18.96 5.09
CA ALA A 112 -29.54 -19.12 4.06
C ALA A 112 -28.39 -18.10 4.21
N GLN A 113 -28.70 -16.86 4.59
CA GLN A 113 -27.70 -15.83 4.88
C GLN A 113 -26.80 -16.23 6.05
N GLU A 114 -27.38 -16.72 7.15
CA GLU A 114 -26.62 -17.15 8.33
C GLU A 114 -25.67 -18.31 8.00
N LEU A 115 -26.15 -19.28 7.23
CA LEU A 115 -25.32 -20.40 6.76
C LEU A 115 -24.14 -19.92 5.89
N ARG A 116 -24.35 -18.91 5.04
CA ARG A 116 -23.27 -18.31 4.23
C ARG A 116 -22.26 -17.58 5.10
N ARG A 117 -22.75 -16.82 6.10
CA ARG A 117 -21.90 -16.11 7.07
C ARG A 117 -21.04 -17.06 7.87
N GLY A 118 -21.62 -18.09 8.48
CA GLY A 118 -20.86 -19.09 9.24
C GLY A 118 -19.82 -19.82 8.38
N LYS A 119 -20.14 -20.12 7.11
CA LYS A 119 -19.14 -20.67 6.17
C LYS A 119 -18.02 -19.68 5.84
N ALA A 120 -18.31 -18.39 5.76
CA ALA A 120 -17.31 -17.36 5.51
C ALA A 120 -16.37 -17.19 6.71
N GLU A 121 -16.93 -17.09 7.92
CA GLU A 121 -16.17 -17.04 9.17
C GLU A 121 -15.28 -18.28 9.35
N ALA A 122 -15.80 -19.47 9.03
CA ALA A 122 -15.01 -20.71 9.07
C ALA A 122 -13.85 -20.72 8.06
N ARG A 123 -14.01 -20.11 6.87
CA ARG A 123 -12.91 -19.97 5.91
C ARG A 123 -11.87 -18.96 6.40
N GLN A 124 -12.30 -17.80 6.89
CA GLN A 124 -11.42 -16.79 7.46
C GLN A 124 -10.57 -17.35 8.61
N ARG A 125 -11.18 -18.13 9.53
CA ARG A 125 -10.42 -18.82 10.59
C ARG A 125 -9.35 -19.76 10.06
N LYS A 126 -9.67 -20.56 9.02
CA LYS A 126 -8.71 -21.48 8.39
C LYS A 126 -7.60 -20.75 7.66
N GLU A 127 -7.88 -19.60 7.08
CA GLU A 127 -6.88 -18.76 6.43
C GLU A 127 -5.98 -18.09 7.47
N ALA A 128 -6.53 -17.57 8.56
CA ALA A 128 -5.77 -17.00 9.68
C ALA A 128 -4.85 -18.04 10.34
N GLU A 129 -5.28 -19.30 10.46
CA GLU A 129 -4.46 -20.40 11.00
C GLU A 129 -3.22 -20.68 10.14
N LYS A 130 -3.30 -20.52 8.81
CA LYS A 130 -2.16 -20.75 7.90
C LYS A 130 -1.08 -19.68 7.96
N VAL A 131 -1.37 -18.52 8.54
CA VAL A 131 -0.44 -17.37 8.61
C VAL A 131 0.39 -17.40 9.90
N LEU A 132 0.11 -18.33 10.83
CA LEU A 132 0.91 -18.50 12.03
C LEU A 132 2.21 -19.28 11.69
N PRO A 133 3.39 -18.78 12.10
CA PRO A 133 4.61 -19.58 12.04
C PRO A 133 4.48 -20.76 13.02
N GLU A 134 4.84 -21.96 12.57
CA GLU A 134 4.94 -23.17 13.41
C GLU A 134 6.02 -23.03 14.50
#